data_AF-A0A7S4D2L9-F1
#
_entry.id   AF-A0A7S4D2L9-F1
#
_cell.length_a   1.000
_cell.length_b   1.000
_cell.length_c   1.000
_cell.angle_alpha   90.00
_cell.angle_beta   90.00
_cell.angle_gamma   90.00
#
_symmetry.space_group_name_H-M   'P 1'
#
loop_
_entity.id
_entity.type
_entity.pdbx_description
1 polymer ?
#
loop_
_entity_poly.entity_id
_entity_poly.type
_entity_poly.pdbx_seq_one_letter_code
_entity_poly.pdbx_strand_id
1 'polypeptide(L)'
;MRVFVVSDVHVEHQKNLEWVESICSSSHQNDVLICPGDISDNMELVERTLVAFKAKFADVFYTPGNHELWIMKPDRDQGIKGSVEKWRAIADMCQRIGVHTTPKCVPAGEGAVWIVPILSWHHESWDTEPDVTEYDIPSVRLVCR
;
A
#
# COMPACT_ATOMS: atom_id res chain seq x y z
N MET A 1 14.00 15.68 10.24
CA MET A 1 13.27 14.67 9.45
C MET A 1 13.29 13.36 10.20
N ARG A 2 12.12 12.74 10.36
CA ARG A 2 11.92 11.36 10.83
C ARG A 2 11.32 10.54 9.69
N VAL A 3 11.55 9.22 9.71
CA VAL A 3 10.91 8.27 8.78
C VAL A 3 9.96 7.40 9.59
N PHE A 4 8.68 7.43 9.22
CA PHE A 4 7.62 6.62 9.80
C PHE A 4 7.19 5.54 8.83
N VAL A 5 6.63 4.45 9.37
CA VAL A 5 6.09 3.34 8.58
C VAL A 5 4.74 2.94 9.17
N VAL A 6 3.76 2.69 8.31
CA VAL A 6 2.47 2.08 8.67
C VAL A 6 1.99 1.19 7.53
N SER A 7 1.61 -0.05 7.82
CA SER A 7 1.04 -1.01 6.86
C SER A 7 -0.31 -1.51 7.38
N ASP A 8 -1.03 -2.27 6.55
CA ASP A 8 -2.23 -3.01 6.97
C ASP A 8 -3.28 -2.08 7.60
N VAL A 9 -3.44 -0.89 6.99
CA VAL A 9 -4.33 0.15 7.52
C VAL A 9 -5.79 -0.28 7.40
N HIS A 10 -6.17 -1.00 6.34
CA HIS A 10 -7.53 -1.50 6.11
C HIS A 10 -8.62 -0.48 6.44
N VAL A 11 -8.67 0.62 5.68
CA VAL A 11 -9.55 1.76 5.94
C VAL A 11 -11.04 1.49 5.68
N GLU A 12 -11.39 0.30 5.20
CA GLU A 12 -12.77 -0.21 5.22
C GLU A 12 -13.32 -0.30 6.65
N HIS A 13 -12.42 -0.51 7.62
CA HIS A 13 -12.75 -0.33 9.02
C HIS A 13 -12.82 1.15 9.36
N GLN A 14 -14.04 1.64 9.60
CA GLN A 14 -14.32 3.06 9.86
C GLN A 14 -13.39 3.70 10.91
N LYS A 15 -13.03 2.96 11.97
CA LYS A 15 -12.09 3.45 13.01
C LYS A 15 -10.69 3.71 12.47
N ASN A 16 -10.23 2.93 11.50
CA ASN A 16 -8.91 3.09 10.89
C ASN A 16 -8.91 4.32 9.97
N LEU A 17 -9.99 4.53 9.21
CA LEU A 17 -10.16 5.76 8.43
C LEU A 17 -10.21 7.01 9.33
N GLU A 18 -10.97 6.96 10.42
CA GLU A 18 -11.01 8.04 11.42
C GLU A 18 -9.63 8.31 12.02
N TRP A 19 -8.86 7.26 12.30
CA TRP A 19 -7.48 7.40 12.76
C TRP A 19 -6.61 8.13 11.73
N VAL A 20 -6.62 7.70 10.46
CA VAL A 20 -5.91 8.38 9.36
C VAL A 20 -6.29 9.86 9.32
N GLU A 21 -7.58 10.17 9.38
CA GLU A 21 -8.11 11.54 9.31
C GLU A 21 -7.72 12.38 10.53
N SER A 22 -7.62 11.77 11.71
CA SER A 22 -7.27 12.44 12.97
C SER A 22 -5.80 12.86 13.08
N ILE A 23 -4.89 12.29 12.28
CA ILE A 23 -3.46 12.65 12.32
C ILE A 23 -3.30 14.15 12.10
N CYS A 24 -2.55 14.80 13.00
CA CYS A 24 -2.34 16.25 12.99
C CYS A 24 -1.65 16.72 11.70
N SER A 25 -2.24 17.72 11.03
CA SER A 25 -1.75 18.24 9.76
C SER A 25 -0.47 19.07 9.84
N SER A 26 -0.04 19.50 11.03
CA SER A 26 1.19 20.31 11.20
C SER A 26 2.36 19.55 11.80
N SER A 27 2.13 18.38 12.40
CA SER A 27 3.15 17.67 13.21
C SER A 27 4.24 16.96 12.40
N HIS A 28 3.97 16.68 11.11
CA HIS A 28 4.79 15.80 10.28
C HIS A 28 5.21 16.43 8.95
N GLN A 29 5.09 17.76 8.81
CA GLN A 29 5.38 18.49 7.58
C GLN A 29 6.86 18.43 7.13
N ASN A 30 7.75 17.89 7.96
CA ASN A 30 9.17 17.67 7.66
C ASN A 30 9.57 16.19 7.72
N ASP A 31 8.60 15.28 7.78
CA ASP A 31 8.81 13.85 7.96
C ASP A 31 8.34 13.06 6.73
N VAL A 32 8.85 11.83 6.63
CA VAL A 32 8.52 10.87 5.59
C VAL A 32 7.60 9.79 6.16
N LEU A 33 6.59 9.39 5.41
CA LEU A 33 5.78 8.20 5.69
C LEU A 33 5.99 7.13 4.62
N ILE A 34 6.18 5.88 5.04
CA ILE A 34 6.22 4.71 4.16
C ILE A 34 4.97 3.86 4.44
N CYS A 35 4.22 3.54 3.39
CA CYS A 35 3.03 2.71 3.45
C CYS A 35 3.25 1.44 2.61
N PRO A 36 3.74 0.33 3.20
CA PRO A 36 4.04 -0.88 2.45
C PRO A 36 2.84 -1.83 2.35
N GLY A 37 1.75 -1.34 1.76
CA GLY A 37 0.61 -2.15 1.34
C GLY A 37 -0.56 -2.23 2.33
N ASP A 38 -1.63 -2.85 1.86
CA ASP A 38 -2.85 -3.22 2.58
C ASP A 38 -3.54 -2.01 3.25
N ILE A 39 -3.66 -0.92 2.49
CA ILE A 39 -4.53 0.22 2.83
C ILE A 39 -5.99 -0.15 2.59
N SER A 40 -6.33 -0.68 1.40
CA SER A 40 -7.69 -1.07 1.04
C SER A 40 -7.75 -1.88 -0.25
N ASP A 41 -8.76 -2.74 -0.40
CA ASP A 41 -9.09 -3.35 -1.70
C ASP A 41 -9.80 -2.38 -2.67
N ASN A 42 -10.27 -1.23 -2.18
CA ASN A 42 -11.00 -0.23 -2.95
C ASN A 42 -10.09 0.93 -3.37
N MET A 43 -9.92 1.12 -4.68
CA MET A 43 -9.02 2.13 -5.25
C MET A 43 -9.35 3.57 -4.82
N GLU A 44 -10.63 3.91 -4.65
CA GLU A 44 -11.04 5.25 -4.19
C GLU A 44 -10.64 5.49 -2.72
N LEU A 45 -10.72 4.46 -1.89
CA LEU A 45 -10.28 4.53 -0.49
C LEU A 45 -8.75 4.58 -0.38
N VAL A 46 -8.03 3.86 -1.23
CA VAL A 46 -6.57 3.97 -1.35
C VAL A 46 -6.17 5.41 -1.71
N GLU A 47 -6.77 6.00 -2.75
CA GLU A 47 -6.48 7.37 -3.17
C GLU A 47 -6.80 8.38 -2.05
N ARG A 48 -7.99 8.30 -1.43
CA ARG A 48 -8.37 9.17 -0.30
C ARG A 48 -7.36 9.10 0.84
N THR A 49 -6.94 7.90 1.21
CA THR A 49 -6.00 7.67 2.31
C THR A 49 -4.62 8.25 2.01
N LEU A 50 -4.11 7.97 0.81
CA LEU A 50 -2.80 8.48 0.38
C LEU A 50 -2.79 10.00 0.22
N VAL A 51 -3.88 10.60 -0.27
CA VAL A 51 -4.05 12.07 -0.29
C VAL A 51 -4.05 12.64 1.14
N ALA A 52 -4.77 11.99 2.07
CA ALA A 52 -4.77 12.41 3.47
C ALA A 52 -3.37 12.34 4.10
N PHE A 53 -2.59 11.31 3.82
CA PHE A 53 -1.19 11.24 4.25
C PHE A 53 -0.31 12.29 3.58
N LYS A 54 -0.46 12.50 2.26
CA LYS A 54 0.29 13.51 1.52
C LYS A 54 0.06 14.93 2.01
N ALA A 55 -1.11 15.22 2.57
CA ALA A 55 -1.40 16.53 3.18
C ALA A 55 -0.69 16.74 4.54
N LYS A 56 -0.18 15.67 5.17
CA LYS A 56 0.34 15.68 6.55
C LYS A 56 1.85 15.42 6.62
N PHE A 57 2.40 14.72 5.63
CA PHE A 57 3.81 14.35 5.53
C PHE A 57 4.48 15.00 4.32
N ALA A 58 5.75 15.36 4.46
CA ALA A 58 6.53 15.96 3.38
C ALA A 58 6.62 15.02 2.15
N ASP A 59 6.97 13.77 2.41
CA ASP A 59 7.05 12.70 1.43
C ASP A 59 6.26 11.49 1.90
N VAL A 60 5.55 10.84 0.98
CA VAL A 60 4.86 9.57 1.22
C VAL A 60 5.35 8.59 0.17
N PHE A 61 5.78 7.41 0.62
CA PHE A 61 6.18 6.28 -0.20
C PHE A 61 5.15 5.18 -0.09
N TYR A 62 4.90 4.49 -1.20
CA TYR A 62 3.87 3.47 -1.25
C TYR A 62 4.29 2.29 -2.13
N THR A 63 3.93 1.08 -1.69
CA THR A 63 3.86 -0.11 -2.54
C THR A 63 2.55 -0.82 -2.21
N PRO A 64 1.79 -1.32 -3.19
CA PRO A 64 0.57 -2.08 -2.91
C PRO A 64 0.92 -3.43 -2.26
N GLY A 65 0.06 -3.86 -1.36
CA GLY A 65 0.03 -5.22 -0.81
C GLY A 65 -0.89 -6.12 -1.64
N ASN A 66 -1.33 -7.23 -1.06
CA ASN A 66 -2.19 -8.17 -1.78
C ASN A 66 -3.63 -7.69 -1.88
N HIS A 67 -4.14 -6.99 -0.87
CA HIS A 67 -5.53 -6.52 -0.85
C HIS A 67 -5.80 -5.58 -2.02
N GLU A 68 -4.87 -4.67 -2.31
CA GLU A 68 -5.00 -3.73 -3.43
C GLU A 68 -5.12 -4.42 -4.79
N LEU A 69 -4.59 -5.63 -4.93
CA LEU A 69 -4.53 -6.33 -6.22
C LEU A 69 -5.69 -7.30 -6.41
N TRP A 70 -6.58 -7.45 -5.43
CA TRP A 70 -7.84 -8.15 -5.60
C TRP A 70 -8.73 -7.42 -6.59
N ILE A 71 -9.39 -8.19 -7.46
CA ILE A 71 -10.30 -7.64 -8.47
C ILE A 71 -11.73 -7.72 -7.97
N MET A 72 -12.19 -6.59 -7.45
CA MET A 72 -13.52 -6.41 -6.87
C MET A 72 -14.52 -6.01 -7.95
N LYS A 73 -15.82 -6.06 -7.63
CA LYS A 73 -16.88 -5.68 -8.57
C LYS A 73 -16.70 -4.24 -9.12
N PRO A 74 -16.40 -3.21 -8.30
CA PRO A 74 -16.19 -1.86 -8.81
C PRO A 74 -15.05 -1.76 -9.83
N ASP A 75 -13.96 -2.53 -9.66
CA ASP A 75 -12.85 -2.56 -10.61
C ASP A 75 -13.31 -3.09 -11.98
N ARG A 76 -14.11 -4.17 -11.97
CA ARG A 76 -14.67 -4.77 -13.19
C ARG A 76 -15.63 -3.82 -13.90
N ASP A 77 -16.45 -3.09 -13.14
CA ASP A 77 -17.38 -2.10 -13.67
C ASP A 77 -16.61 -0.93 -14.34
N GLN A 78 -15.39 -0.64 -13.90
CA GLN A 78 -14.46 0.32 -14.51
C GLN A 78 -13.60 -0.29 -15.65
N GLY A 79 -13.82 -1.55 -16.00
CA GLY A 79 -13.14 -2.24 -17.08
C GLY A 79 -11.77 -2.82 -16.73
N ILE A 80 -11.38 -2.85 -15.46
CA ILE A 80 -10.16 -3.51 -14.98
C ILE A 80 -10.39 -5.02 -14.96
N LYS A 81 -9.59 -5.76 -15.72
CA LYS A 81 -9.76 -7.21 -15.94
C LYS A 81 -8.83 -8.07 -15.10
N GLY A 82 -7.76 -7.50 -14.55
CA GLY A 82 -6.76 -8.25 -13.81
C GLY A 82 -5.89 -7.40 -12.88
N SER A 83 -5.19 -8.09 -11.98
CA SER A 83 -4.34 -7.49 -10.94
C SER A 83 -3.23 -6.60 -11.51
N VAL A 84 -2.63 -6.99 -12.64
CA VAL A 84 -1.59 -6.20 -13.31
C VAL A 84 -2.15 -4.88 -13.85
N GLU A 85 -3.38 -4.87 -14.35
CA GLU A 85 -4.04 -3.63 -14.80
C GLU A 85 -4.38 -2.73 -13.61
N LYS A 86 -4.90 -3.32 -12.52
CA LYS A 86 -5.18 -2.59 -11.28
C LYS A 86 -3.92 -1.98 -10.66
N TRP A 87 -2.83 -2.75 -10.63
CA TRP A 87 -1.53 -2.27 -10.17
C TRP A 87 -1.06 -1.04 -10.96
N ARG A 88 -1.14 -1.08 -12.30
CA ARG A 88 -0.78 0.07 -13.14
C ARG A 88 -1.67 1.28 -12.83
N ALA A 89 -2.98 1.08 -12.70
CA ALA A 89 -3.90 2.15 -12.32
C ALA A 89 -3.56 2.78 -10.96
N ILE A 90 -3.17 1.96 -9.98
CA ILE A 90 -2.70 2.42 -8.67
C ILE A 90 -1.39 3.21 -8.79
N ALA A 91 -0.44 2.72 -9.59
CA ALA A 91 0.83 3.41 -9.83
C ALA A 91 0.62 4.78 -10.50
N ASP A 92 -0.25 4.85 -11.51
CA ASP A 92 -0.63 6.08 -12.20
C ASP A 92 -1.33 7.05 -11.23
N MET A 93 -2.24 6.56 -10.39
CA MET A 93 -2.88 7.35 -9.34
C MET A 93 -1.85 7.93 -8.37
N CYS A 94 -0.91 7.11 -7.86
CA CYS A 94 0.15 7.57 -6.96
C CYS A 94 1.00 8.68 -7.59
N GLN A 95 1.34 8.53 -8.88
CA GLN A 95 2.06 9.56 -9.62
C GLN A 95 1.26 10.87 -9.69
N ARG A 96 -0.04 10.82 -9.99
CA ARG A 96 -0.91 12.01 -10.05
C ARG A 96 -0.98 12.76 -8.72
N ILE A 97 -1.01 12.05 -7.60
CA ILE A 97 -1.15 12.65 -6.25
C ILE A 97 0.21 12.94 -5.57
N GLY A 98 1.33 12.66 -6.24
CA GLY A 98 2.68 12.94 -5.74
C GLY A 98 3.15 11.99 -4.62
N VAL A 99 2.69 10.74 -4.65
CA VAL A 99 3.17 9.63 -3.80
C VAL A 99 4.26 8.87 -4.55
N HIS A 100 5.37 8.57 -3.86
CA HIS A 100 6.53 7.90 -4.46
C HIS A 100 6.35 6.38 -4.46
N THR A 101 6.36 5.79 -5.66
CA THR A 101 6.38 4.32 -5.86
C THR A 101 7.72 3.83 -6.41
N THR A 102 8.70 4.73 -6.54
CA THR A 102 10.04 4.47 -7.09
C THR A 102 11.13 4.93 -6.11
N PRO A 103 12.38 4.45 -6.28
CA PRO A 103 13.49 4.85 -5.42
C PRO A 103 13.71 6.37 -5.38
N LYS A 104 13.84 6.93 -4.17
CA LYS A 104 14.19 8.34 -3.96
C LYS A 104 15.13 8.49 -2.77
N CYS A 105 16.11 9.38 -2.93
CA CYS A 105 17.00 9.79 -1.86
C CYS A 105 16.39 10.96 -1.08
N VAL A 106 16.33 10.86 0.25
CA VAL A 106 15.76 11.90 1.13
C VAL A 106 16.80 12.38 2.16
N PRO A 107 16.83 13.68 2.52
CA PRO A 107 17.84 14.23 3.43
C PRO A 107 17.71 13.75 4.88
N ALA A 108 18.73 13.12 5.47
CA ALA A 108 18.71 12.58 6.82
C ALA A 108 19.84 13.16 7.68
N GLY A 109 19.53 14.21 8.45
CA GLY A 109 20.53 14.93 9.26
C GLY A 109 21.58 15.60 8.37
N GLU A 110 22.85 15.29 8.56
CA GLU A 110 23.95 15.74 7.71
C GLU A 110 24.14 14.88 6.44
N GLY A 111 23.39 13.78 6.30
CA GLY A 111 23.48 12.85 5.18
C GLY A 111 22.18 12.71 4.39
N ALA A 112 22.05 11.59 3.68
CA ALA A 112 20.84 11.22 2.96
C ALA A 112 20.61 9.70 3.02
N VAL A 113 19.35 9.29 2.92
CA VAL A 113 18.95 7.88 2.90
C VAL A 113 18.14 7.59 1.64
N TRP A 114 18.36 6.43 1.02
CA TRP A 114 17.54 5.94 -0.07
C TRP A 114 16.35 5.17 0.47
N ILE A 115 15.16 5.53 0.03
CA ILE A 115 13.95 4.74 0.22
C ILE A 115 13.63 4.09 -1.12
N VAL A 116 13.52 2.76 -1.11
CA VAL A 116 13.34 1.94 -2.31
C VAL A 116 12.07 1.10 -2.12
N PRO A 117 10.91 1.56 -2.60
CA PRO A 117 9.71 0.74 -2.63
C PRO A 117 9.95 -0.48 -3.52
N ILE A 118 9.68 -1.68 -3.00
CA ILE A 118 9.84 -2.94 -3.74
C ILE A 118 8.47 -3.59 -3.83
N LEU A 119 8.00 -3.77 -5.06
CA LEU A 119 6.88 -4.67 -5.34
C LEU A 119 7.44 -6.09 -5.52
N SER A 120 7.33 -6.90 -4.47
CA SER A 120 7.68 -8.31 -4.48
C SER A 120 6.45 -9.15 -4.14
N TRP A 121 6.45 -10.41 -4.58
CA TRP A 121 5.34 -11.33 -4.35
C TRP A 121 5.84 -12.63 -3.74
N HIS A 122 4.90 -13.40 -3.18
CA HIS A 122 5.20 -14.73 -2.69
C HIS A 122 5.54 -15.68 -3.84
N HIS A 123 6.32 -16.71 -3.54
CA HIS A 123 6.63 -17.78 -4.45
C HIS A 123 6.40 -19.10 -3.73
N GLU A 124 5.79 -20.08 -4.40
CA GLU A 124 5.41 -21.36 -3.79
C GLU A 124 6.61 -22.10 -3.18
N SER A 125 7.83 -21.84 -3.66
CA SER A 125 9.04 -22.46 -3.11
C SER A 125 9.38 -22.03 -1.68
N TRP A 126 8.71 -21.02 -1.13
CA TRP A 126 8.89 -20.58 0.26
C TRP A 126 7.84 -21.20 1.19
N ASP A 127 6.83 -21.89 0.65
CA ASP A 127 5.84 -22.61 1.44
C ASP A 127 6.29 -24.07 1.61
N THR A 128 6.90 -24.36 2.76
CA THR A 128 7.51 -25.67 3.06
C THR A 128 6.80 -26.40 4.19
N GLU A 129 5.85 -25.71 4.82
CA GLU A 129 5.04 -26.18 5.91
C GLU A 129 4.00 -27.21 5.42
N PRO A 130 3.61 -28.17 6.27
CA PRO A 130 2.49 -29.05 5.95
C PRO A 130 1.18 -28.28 5.81
N ASP A 131 0.32 -28.72 4.89
CA ASP A 131 -1.05 -28.19 4.76
C ASP A 131 -1.79 -28.25 6.11
N VAL A 132 -2.47 -27.16 6.45
CA VAL A 132 -3.36 -27.11 7.61
C VAL A 132 -4.68 -27.78 7.23
N THR A 133 -4.92 -28.97 7.78
CA THR A 133 -6.06 -29.83 7.37
C THR A 133 -7.30 -29.65 8.24
N GLU A 134 -7.15 -28.97 9.37
CA GLU A 134 -8.20 -28.75 10.37
C GLU A 134 -9.20 -27.65 9.95
N TYR A 135 -8.84 -26.84 8.95
CA TYR A 135 -9.63 -25.72 8.44
C TYR A 135 -9.75 -25.80 6.92
N ASP A 136 -10.79 -25.20 6.37
CA ASP A 136 -10.99 -25.10 4.91
C ASP A 136 -10.09 -23.99 4.34
N ILE A 137 -8.77 -24.26 4.33
CA ILE A 137 -7.75 -23.35 3.81
C ILE A 137 -7.38 -23.81 2.40
N PRO A 138 -7.50 -22.94 1.38
CA PRO A 138 -7.08 -23.29 0.01
C PRO A 138 -5.60 -23.65 -0.03
N SER A 139 -5.25 -24.72 -0.75
CA SER A 139 -3.85 -25.10 -0.94
C SER A 139 -3.06 -23.96 -1.61
N VAL A 140 -1.79 -23.79 -1.27
CA VAL A 140 -0.90 -22.77 -1.86
C VAL A 140 -0.87 -22.76 -3.39
N ARG A 141 -1.03 -23.93 -4.01
CA ARG A 141 -1.10 -24.08 -5.47
C ARG A 141 -2.27 -23.35 -6.13
N LEU A 142 -3.34 -23.07 -5.37
CA LEU A 142 -4.49 -22.29 -5.83
C LEU A 142 -4.26 -20.78 -5.68
N VAL A 143 -3.37 -20.37 -4.77
CA VAL A 143 -3.11 -18.96 -4.43
C VAL A 143 -1.94 -18.39 -5.23
N CYS A 144 -0.94 -19.22 -5.58
CA CYS A 144 0.27 -18.81 -6.29
C CYS A 144 0.21 -18.88 -7.84
N ARG A 145 -0.97 -19.10 -8.44
CA ARG A 145 -1.14 -19.27 -9.90
C ARG A 145 -1.58 -18.01 -10.62
#